data_AF-A0A7C2EXD9-F1
#
_entry.id   AF-A0A7C2EXD9-F1
#
_cell.length_a   1.000
_cell.length_b   1.000
_cell.length_c   1.000
_cell.angle_alpha   90.00
_cell.angle_beta   90.00
_cell.angle_gamma   90.00
#
_symmetry.space_group_name_H-M   'P 1'
#
loop_
_entity.id
_entity.type
_entity.pdbx_description
1 polymer ?
#
loop_
_entity_poly.entity_id
_entity_poly.type
_entity_poly.pdbx_seq_one_letter_code
_entity_poly.pdbx_strand_id
1 'polypeptide(L)'
;MRVRLVEGEPPPPSEKEREAALEAVGQAIPHAGRGFLKLVGRDEAANYQVAVNAEGNYELLDPQGVAFKNLRPQIKIGEQGGAAKVVERLVHLYKYDTIQQLKNPDAFSPLAGELIVETFKAPLGAKSFKPPVEPTEPLVGPGGMPMIKAGTKFYLHIKNGSSQDLNIAVLNLDSDWSIEQVVPPDNFGSDTFPLDAKKDLWLVFTASLNQGYTEGQNTLKIFATVGNASFRFLELRALDQPFTSLRSKRNTTGILEHLLADFNDENPRTRDVKLEVDASSEWVVAEATIHIIQN
;
A
#
# COMPACT_ATOMS: atom_id res chain seq x y z
N MET A 1 0.85 -11.87 -11.91
CA MET A 1 2.01 -10.96 -12.01
C MET A 1 3.16 -11.59 -12.78
N ARG A 2 3.85 -10.83 -13.63
CA ARG A 2 4.96 -11.31 -14.49
C ARG A 2 6.31 -10.96 -13.87
N VAL A 3 7.20 -11.94 -13.77
CA VAL A 3 8.55 -11.79 -13.19
C VAL A 3 9.59 -12.19 -14.23
N ARG A 4 10.65 -11.39 -14.36
CA ARG A 4 11.80 -11.69 -15.21
C ARG A 4 13.05 -11.91 -14.36
N LEU A 5 13.89 -12.85 -14.73
CA LEU A 5 15.22 -13.02 -14.15
C LEU A 5 16.23 -12.32 -15.05
N VAL A 6 17.10 -11.48 -14.49
CA VAL A 6 18.08 -10.71 -15.26
C VAL A 6 19.49 -10.90 -14.72
N GLU A 7 20.46 -10.79 -15.63
CA GLU A 7 21.88 -10.81 -15.28
C GLU A 7 22.21 -9.53 -14.50
N GLY A 8 22.82 -9.67 -13.33
CA GLY A 8 23.24 -8.54 -12.49
C GLY A 8 24.62 -7.98 -12.87
N GLU A 9 25.08 -6.99 -12.10
CA GLU A 9 26.36 -6.31 -12.34
C GLU A 9 27.59 -7.21 -12.09
N PRO A 10 28.64 -7.17 -12.93
CA PRO A 10 29.89 -7.91 -12.70
C PRO A 10 31.00 -7.08 -12.02
N PRO A 11 31.89 -7.64 -11.17
CA PRO A 11 31.76 -8.72 -10.16
C PRO A 11 32.10 -8.23 -8.71
N PRO A 12 32.08 -9.07 -7.63
CA PRO A 12 31.64 -10.48 -7.42
C PRO A 12 30.13 -10.62 -7.14
N PRO A 13 29.45 -11.80 -7.14
CA PRO A 13 29.89 -13.20 -7.25
C PRO A 13 30.07 -13.68 -8.71
N SER A 14 30.53 -14.92 -8.92
CA SER A 14 30.80 -15.47 -10.26
C SER A 14 29.53 -15.68 -11.09
N GLU A 15 29.66 -15.68 -12.41
CA GLU A 15 28.52 -15.88 -13.34
C GLU A 15 27.76 -17.16 -13.06
N LYS A 16 28.48 -18.27 -12.85
CA LYS A 16 27.89 -19.57 -12.49
C LYS A 16 27.09 -19.53 -11.18
N GLU A 17 27.56 -18.79 -10.18
CA GLU A 17 26.85 -18.64 -8.91
C GLU A 17 25.58 -17.80 -9.07
N ARG A 18 25.64 -16.74 -9.89
CA ARG A 18 24.46 -15.92 -10.22
C ARG A 18 23.41 -16.71 -10.99
N GLU A 19 23.82 -17.46 -12.00
CA GLU A 19 22.91 -18.32 -12.77
C GLU A 19 22.22 -19.35 -11.88
N ALA A 20 22.98 -20.06 -11.03
CA ALA A 20 22.39 -21.06 -10.14
C ALA A 20 21.42 -20.43 -9.11
N ALA A 21 21.73 -19.23 -8.62
CA ALA A 21 20.85 -18.49 -7.72
C ALA A 21 19.53 -18.08 -8.41
N LEU A 22 19.61 -17.53 -9.62
CA LEU A 22 18.42 -17.15 -10.39
C LEU A 22 17.59 -18.38 -10.81
N GLU A 23 18.24 -19.47 -11.20
CA GLU A 23 17.56 -20.74 -11.49
C GLU A 23 16.79 -21.24 -10.26
N ALA A 24 17.38 -21.17 -9.06
CA ALA A 24 16.71 -21.53 -7.83
C ALA A 24 15.46 -20.67 -7.56
N VAL A 25 15.47 -19.37 -7.89
CA VAL A 25 14.26 -18.52 -7.84
C VAL A 25 13.22 -18.99 -8.83
N GLY A 26 13.63 -19.29 -10.07
CA GLY A 26 12.74 -19.84 -11.10
C GLY A 26 12.05 -21.13 -10.67
N GLN A 27 12.78 -22.04 -10.02
CA GLN A 27 12.26 -23.29 -9.47
C GLN A 27 11.36 -23.09 -8.24
N ALA A 28 11.55 -22.02 -7.47
CA ALA A 28 10.73 -21.71 -6.31
C ALA A 28 9.37 -21.07 -6.67
N ILE A 29 9.26 -20.40 -7.82
CA ILE A 29 8.04 -19.69 -8.25
C ILE A 29 6.77 -20.56 -8.23
N PRO A 30 6.75 -21.79 -8.80
CA PRO A 30 5.55 -22.62 -8.81
C PRO A 30 5.02 -22.99 -7.41
N HIS A 31 5.89 -23.05 -6.41
CA HIS A 31 5.55 -23.50 -5.06
C HIS A 31 5.30 -22.34 -4.10
N ALA A 32 6.24 -21.39 -4.01
CA ALA A 32 6.15 -20.25 -3.11
C ALA A 32 5.34 -19.08 -3.71
N GLY A 33 5.19 -19.02 -5.03
CA GLY A 33 4.46 -17.95 -5.72
C GLY A 33 2.94 -18.06 -5.60
N ARG A 34 2.41 -19.22 -5.15
CA ARG A 34 0.98 -19.46 -4.85
C ARG A 34 0.02 -19.01 -5.96
N GLY A 35 0.42 -19.16 -7.23
CA GLY A 35 -0.36 -18.74 -8.41
C GLY A 35 -0.31 -17.24 -8.73
N PHE A 36 0.24 -16.39 -7.86
CA PHE A 36 0.36 -14.95 -8.10
C PHE A 36 1.43 -14.61 -9.13
N LEU A 37 2.47 -15.43 -9.25
CA LEU A 37 3.65 -15.15 -10.06
C LEU A 37 3.73 -16.05 -11.30
N LYS A 38 4.17 -15.46 -12.41
CA LYS A 38 4.49 -16.15 -13.65
C LYS A 38 5.85 -15.67 -14.15
N LEU A 39 6.76 -16.62 -14.39
CA LEU A 39 8.04 -16.32 -15.05
C LEU A 39 7.80 -15.96 -16.53
N VAL A 40 8.47 -14.93 -17.02
CA VAL A 40 8.40 -14.49 -18.42
C VAL A 40 9.78 -14.36 -19.05
N GLY A 41 9.82 -14.45 -20.38
CA GLY A 41 11.06 -14.35 -21.15
C GLY A 41 11.67 -12.94 -21.18
N ARG A 42 12.87 -12.83 -21.79
CA ARG A 42 13.60 -11.56 -21.94
C ARG A 42 12.84 -10.50 -22.75
N ASP A 43 12.03 -10.93 -23.72
CA ASP A 43 11.31 -10.02 -24.63
C ASP A 43 9.88 -9.70 -24.16
N GLU A 44 9.42 -10.31 -23.07
CA GLU A 44 8.07 -10.13 -22.54
C GLU A 44 8.03 -9.09 -21.42
N ALA A 45 7.09 -8.14 -21.47
CA ALA A 45 6.91 -7.17 -20.39
C ALA A 45 6.76 -7.87 -19.01
N ALA A 46 7.59 -7.43 -18.04
CA ALA A 46 7.59 -7.93 -16.68
C ALA A 46 7.19 -6.83 -15.70
N ASN A 47 6.49 -7.21 -14.62
CA ASN A 47 6.14 -6.30 -13.54
C ASN A 47 7.28 -6.13 -12.54
N TYR A 48 8.13 -7.17 -12.40
CA TYR A 48 9.28 -7.17 -11.50
C TYR A 48 10.42 -7.92 -12.17
N GLN A 49 11.65 -7.58 -11.78
CA GLN A 49 12.84 -8.29 -12.19
C GLN A 49 13.63 -8.75 -10.96
N VAL A 50 14.33 -9.87 -11.08
CA VAL A 50 15.22 -10.39 -10.04
C VAL A 50 16.63 -10.48 -10.60
N ALA A 51 17.57 -9.88 -9.89
CA ALA A 51 18.99 -9.89 -10.19
C ALA A 51 19.79 -10.39 -8.99
N VAL A 52 21.10 -10.55 -9.19
CA VAL A 52 22.08 -10.75 -8.11
C VAL A 52 23.09 -9.63 -8.19
N ASN A 53 23.22 -8.85 -7.12
CA ASN A 53 24.09 -7.68 -7.10
C ASN A 53 25.56 -8.03 -6.80
N ALA A 54 26.43 -7.00 -6.85
CA ALA A 54 27.87 -7.12 -6.63
C ALA A 54 28.28 -7.55 -5.19
N GLU A 55 27.32 -7.65 -4.27
CA GLU A 55 27.54 -8.08 -2.89
C GLU A 55 27.12 -9.55 -2.67
N GLY A 56 26.61 -10.21 -3.71
CA GLY A 56 26.08 -11.57 -3.63
C GLY A 56 24.71 -11.64 -2.95
N ASN A 57 23.92 -10.58 -3.03
CA ASN A 57 22.55 -10.54 -2.56
C ASN A 57 21.58 -10.61 -3.74
N TYR A 58 20.41 -11.23 -3.54
CA TYR A 58 19.30 -11.05 -4.45
C TYR A 58 18.82 -9.60 -4.41
N GLU A 59 18.54 -9.07 -5.58
CA GLU A 59 18.04 -7.72 -5.77
C GLU A 59 16.73 -7.77 -6.55
N LEU A 60 15.69 -7.13 -6.02
CA LEU A 60 14.41 -6.99 -6.70
C LEU A 60 14.36 -5.61 -7.35
N LEU A 61 14.01 -5.61 -8.64
CA LEU A 61 13.96 -4.41 -9.47
C LEU A 61 12.55 -4.19 -9.99
N ASP A 62 12.20 -2.93 -10.21
CA ASP A 62 10.99 -2.52 -10.89
C ASP A 62 11.05 -2.86 -12.41
N PRO A 63 9.97 -2.61 -13.20
CA PRO A 63 10.00 -2.83 -14.65
C PRO A 63 11.07 -2.03 -15.40
N GLN A 64 11.57 -0.94 -14.83
CA GLN A 64 12.60 -0.07 -15.39
C GLN A 64 14.02 -0.52 -15.00
N GLY A 65 14.15 -1.54 -14.15
CA GLY A 65 15.42 -2.07 -13.68
C GLY A 65 16.00 -1.31 -12.49
N VAL A 66 15.20 -0.48 -11.81
CA VAL A 66 15.62 0.25 -10.61
C VAL A 66 15.36 -0.61 -9.38
N ALA A 67 16.35 -0.74 -8.51
CA ALA A 67 16.21 -1.49 -7.27
C ALA A 67 15.19 -0.85 -6.33
N PHE A 68 14.29 -1.67 -5.80
CA PHE A 68 13.37 -1.24 -4.76
C PHE A 68 14.13 -0.85 -3.50
N LYS A 69 13.90 0.38 -3.04
CA LYS A 69 14.46 0.87 -1.78
C LYS A 69 13.89 0.07 -0.59
N ASN A 70 14.64 0.07 0.50
CA ASN A 70 14.15 -0.41 1.80
C ASN A 70 13.70 -1.89 1.86
N LEU A 71 14.08 -2.73 0.89
CA LEU A 71 13.89 -4.18 0.99
C LEU A 71 14.88 -4.80 1.98
N ARG A 72 14.49 -4.88 3.24
CA ARG A 72 15.32 -5.38 4.34
C ARG A 72 14.64 -6.56 5.06
N PRO A 73 15.42 -7.56 5.52
CA PRO A 73 16.88 -7.72 5.36
C PRO A 73 17.30 -8.09 3.92
N GLN A 74 18.58 -7.91 3.58
CA GLN A 74 19.11 -8.46 2.32
C GLN A 74 19.08 -10.00 2.37
N ILE A 75 18.79 -10.63 1.23
CA ILE A 75 18.77 -12.09 1.10
C ILE A 75 20.01 -12.50 0.31
N LYS A 76 20.91 -13.26 0.94
CA LYS A 76 22.15 -13.71 0.30
C LYS A 76 21.89 -14.87 -0.65
N ILE A 77 22.64 -14.93 -1.75
CA ILE A 77 22.69 -16.16 -2.54
C ILE A 77 23.30 -17.29 -1.69
N GLY A 78 22.76 -18.50 -1.81
CA GLY A 78 23.18 -19.65 -1.00
C GLY A 78 22.63 -19.69 0.43
N GLU A 79 21.92 -18.66 0.91
CA GLU A 79 21.17 -18.75 2.16
C GLU A 79 20.11 -19.85 2.07
N GLN A 80 19.95 -20.64 3.15
CA GLN A 80 18.94 -21.68 3.20
C GLN A 80 17.54 -21.10 3.00
N GLY A 81 16.87 -21.53 1.93
CA GLY A 81 15.54 -21.04 1.56
C GLY A 81 15.52 -19.63 0.96
N GLY A 82 16.68 -19.04 0.64
CA GLY A 82 16.77 -17.66 0.13
C GLY A 82 15.92 -17.43 -1.12
N ALA A 83 15.97 -18.35 -2.10
CA ALA A 83 15.14 -18.28 -3.30
C ALA A 83 13.63 -18.28 -3.00
N ALA A 84 13.18 -19.08 -2.05
CA ALA A 84 11.77 -19.09 -1.63
C ALA A 84 11.37 -17.77 -0.96
N LYS A 85 12.24 -17.20 -0.10
CA LYS A 85 12.02 -15.87 0.50
C LYS A 85 11.92 -14.76 -0.54
N VAL A 86 12.75 -14.80 -1.59
CA VAL A 86 12.66 -13.85 -2.72
C VAL A 86 11.30 -13.95 -3.40
N VAL A 87 10.82 -15.17 -3.64
CA VAL A 87 9.48 -15.40 -4.22
C VAL A 87 8.37 -14.90 -3.30
N GLU A 88 8.45 -15.15 -1.99
CA GLU A 88 7.47 -14.63 -1.03
C GLU A 88 7.47 -13.10 -0.97
N ARG A 89 8.65 -12.47 -1.03
CA ARG A 89 8.81 -11.02 -1.12
C ARG A 89 8.19 -10.45 -2.39
N LEU A 90 8.34 -11.11 -3.54
CA LEU A 90 7.65 -10.72 -4.77
C LEU A 90 6.12 -10.79 -4.62
N VAL A 91 5.58 -11.84 -4.00
CA VAL A 91 4.13 -11.92 -3.70
C VAL A 91 3.70 -10.80 -2.78
N HIS A 92 4.52 -10.44 -1.80
CA HIS A 92 4.26 -9.32 -0.89
C HIS A 92 4.18 -7.98 -1.64
N LEU A 93 5.20 -7.67 -2.44
CA LEU A 93 5.24 -6.45 -3.26
C LEU A 93 4.06 -6.37 -4.21
N TYR A 94 3.66 -7.50 -4.79
CA TYR A 94 2.46 -7.55 -5.63
C TYR A 94 1.21 -7.05 -4.91
N LYS A 95 0.99 -7.57 -3.69
CA LYS A 95 -0.19 -7.21 -2.88
C LYS A 95 -0.12 -5.76 -2.49
N TYR A 96 1.05 -5.29 -2.07
CA TYR A 96 1.28 -3.89 -1.73
C TYR A 96 0.95 -2.98 -2.91
N ASP A 97 1.51 -3.25 -4.09
CA ASP A 97 1.29 -2.44 -5.30
C ASP A 97 -0.16 -2.51 -5.78
N THR A 98 -0.82 -3.66 -5.66
CA THR A 98 -2.25 -3.80 -5.97
C THR A 98 -3.09 -2.85 -5.11
N ILE A 99 -2.80 -2.76 -3.81
CA ILE A 99 -3.50 -1.87 -2.88
C ILE A 99 -3.11 -0.42 -3.13
N GLN A 100 -1.84 -0.14 -3.42
CA GLN A 100 -1.37 1.19 -3.80
C GLN A 100 -2.06 1.69 -5.08
N GLN A 101 -2.33 0.81 -6.05
CA GLN A 101 -3.00 1.17 -7.31
C GLN A 101 -4.52 1.12 -7.22
N LEU A 102 -5.10 0.61 -6.14
CA LEU A 102 -6.55 0.49 -5.96
C LEU A 102 -7.23 1.86 -6.07
N LYS A 103 -8.06 2.04 -7.09
CA LYS A 103 -8.84 3.26 -7.32
C LYS A 103 -10.25 2.88 -7.67
N ASN A 104 -11.18 3.80 -7.45
CA ASN A 104 -12.53 3.61 -7.97
C ASN A 104 -12.46 3.67 -9.51
N PRO A 105 -12.83 2.58 -10.22
CA PRO A 105 -12.75 2.56 -11.67
C PRO A 105 -13.83 3.43 -12.35
N ASP A 106 -14.91 3.78 -11.64
CA ASP A 106 -15.99 4.59 -12.21
C ASP A 106 -15.69 6.07 -12.11
N ALA A 107 -15.26 6.63 -13.25
CA ALA A 107 -15.01 8.06 -13.40
C ALA A 107 -16.28 8.92 -13.32
N PHE A 108 -17.47 8.33 -13.47
CA PHE A 108 -18.76 9.01 -13.39
C PHE A 108 -19.45 8.80 -12.04
N SER A 109 -18.76 8.17 -11.08
CA SER A 109 -19.28 7.98 -9.73
C SER A 109 -19.72 9.33 -9.14
N PRO A 110 -20.87 9.41 -8.45
CA PRO A 110 -21.31 10.63 -7.78
C PRO A 110 -20.32 11.18 -6.74
N LEU A 111 -19.34 10.37 -6.32
CA LEU A 111 -18.28 10.76 -5.38
C LEU A 111 -16.97 11.15 -6.09
N ALA A 112 -16.89 11.03 -7.42
CA ALA A 112 -15.68 11.34 -8.17
C ALA A 112 -15.28 12.81 -7.98
N GLY A 113 -14.09 13.04 -7.41
CA GLY A 113 -13.58 14.37 -7.11
C GLY A 113 -14.20 15.04 -5.87
N GLU A 114 -15.13 14.38 -5.18
CA GLU A 114 -15.78 14.93 -4.00
C GLU A 114 -14.97 14.75 -2.71
N LEU A 115 -13.96 13.87 -2.70
CA LEU A 115 -13.04 13.72 -1.57
C LEU A 115 -11.73 14.47 -1.86
N ILE A 116 -11.50 15.56 -1.14
CA ILE A 116 -10.28 16.38 -1.27
C ILE A 116 -9.39 16.12 -0.07
N VAL A 117 -8.10 15.92 -0.32
CA VAL A 117 -7.09 15.65 0.72
C VAL A 117 -5.90 16.56 0.55
N GLU A 118 -5.50 17.22 1.63
CA GLU A 118 -4.38 18.15 1.67
C GLU A 118 -3.52 17.92 2.92
N THR A 119 -2.22 18.21 2.82
CA THR A 119 -1.28 18.09 3.94
C THR A 119 -0.67 19.43 4.30
N PHE A 120 -0.58 19.71 5.60
CA PHE A 120 -0.07 20.97 6.11
C PHE A 120 0.90 20.77 7.27
N LYS A 121 1.80 21.73 7.48
CA LYS A 121 2.66 21.74 8.67
C LYS A 121 1.81 21.88 9.94
N ALA A 122 2.14 21.14 10.98
CA ALA A 122 1.45 21.23 12.26
C ALA A 122 2.39 21.74 13.38
N PRO A 123 1.91 22.65 14.25
CA PRO A 123 2.68 23.09 15.41
C PRO A 123 2.81 21.97 16.45
N LEU A 124 3.80 22.08 17.35
CA LEU A 124 4.11 21.06 18.37
C LEU A 124 2.91 20.67 19.26
N GLY A 125 1.97 21.61 19.48
CA GLY A 125 0.74 21.44 20.26
C GLY A 125 -0.53 21.07 19.47
N ALA A 126 -0.42 20.77 18.18
CA ALA A 126 -1.54 20.39 17.33
C ALA A 126 -2.33 19.21 17.89
N LYS A 127 -3.66 19.25 17.74
CA LYS A 127 -4.60 18.19 18.17
C LYS A 127 -5.51 17.80 17.01
N SER A 128 -5.77 16.50 16.87
CA SER A 128 -6.75 15.98 15.91
C SER A 128 -8.17 16.48 16.23
N PHE A 129 -9.03 16.45 15.21
CA PHE A 129 -10.44 16.84 15.23
C PHE A 129 -10.69 18.32 15.55
N LYS A 130 -9.65 19.15 15.45
CA LYS A 130 -9.76 20.60 15.57
C LYS A 130 -9.13 21.25 14.35
N PRO A 131 -9.84 22.15 13.66
CA PRO A 131 -9.21 22.95 12.62
C PRO A 131 -8.09 23.80 13.24
N PRO A 132 -7.04 24.11 12.47
CA PRO A 132 -5.99 25.01 12.95
C PRO A 132 -6.56 26.40 13.21
N VAL A 133 -6.02 27.08 14.22
CA VAL A 133 -6.47 28.43 14.63
C VAL A 133 -5.95 29.50 13.66
N GLU A 134 -4.76 29.27 13.10
CA GLU A 134 -4.10 30.14 12.12
C GLU A 134 -3.95 29.39 10.79
N PRO A 135 -3.86 30.10 9.65
CA PRO A 135 -3.58 29.48 8.37
C PRO A 135 -2.33 28.60 8.44
N THR A 136 -2.46 27.32 8.11
CA THR A 136 -1.33 26.40 8.08
C THR A 136 -0.63 26.46 6.74
N GLU A 137 0.70 26.49 6.76
CA GLU A 137 1.49 26.37 5.54
C GLU A 137 1.34 24.96 4.94
N PRO A 138 1.11 24.82 3.63
CA PRO A 138 1.14 23.53 2.96
C PRO A 138 2.47 22.81 3.22
N LEU A 139 2.40 21.48 3.33
CA LEU A 139 3.60 20.68 3.50
C LEU A 139 4.29 20.56 2.13
N VAL A 140 5.30 21.39 1.90
CA VAL A 140 6.06 21.44 0.64
C VAL A 140 7.55 21.35 0.91
N GLY A 141 8.22 20.45 0.19
CA GLY A 141 9.66 20.27 0.17
C GLY A 141 10.29 20.59 -1.20
N PRO A 142 11.58 20.25 -1.39
CA PRO A 142 12.28 20.44 -2.66
C PRO A 142 11.53 19.83 -3.85
N GLY A 143 11.46 20.55 -4.96
CA GLY A 143 10.73 20.09 -6.15
C GLY A 143 9.21 20.02 -6.00
N GLY A 144 8.65 20.59 -4.92
CA GLY A 144 7.20 20.58 -4.67
C GLY A 144 6.70 19.33 -3.96
N MET A 145 7.57 18.36 -3.64
CA MET A 145 7.19 17.12 -2.95
C MET A 145 7.02 17.36 -1.45
N PRO A 146 5.91 16.94 -0.81
CA PRO A 146 5.74 17.06 0.63
C PRO A 146 6.85 16.32 1.38
N MET A 147 7.67 17.06 2.13
CA MET A 147 8.81 16.51 2.86
C MET A 147 8.77 16.95 4.33
N ILE A 148 9.05 16.02 5.23
CA ILE A 148 8.96 16.23 6.67
C ILE A 148 10.07 15.49 7.42
N LYS A 149 10.52 16.03 8.55
CA LYS A 149 11.51 15.36 9.40
C LYS A 149 10.85 14.35 10.34
N ALA A 150 11.50 13.23 10.59
CA ALA A 150 11.06 12.26 11.58
C ALA A 150 10.89 12.91 12.96
N GLY A 151 9.82 12.55 13.67
CA GLY A 151 9.41 13.10 14.96
C GLY A 151 8.62 14.41 14.88
N THR A 152 8.43 14.99 13.70
CA THR A 152 7.62 16.21 13.53
C THR A 152 6.18 15.89 13.14
N LYS A 153 5.26 16.79 13.51
CA LYS A 153 3.83 16.62 13.26
C LYS A 153 3.38 17.30 11.97
N PHE A 154 2.37 16.74 11.34
CA PHE A 154 1.65 17.37 10.22
C PHE A 154 0.14 17.19 10.37
N TYR A 155 -0.61 18.04 9.70
CA TYR A 155 -2.05 17.90 9.53
C TYR A 155 -2.34 17.16 8.22
N LEU A 156 -3.27 16.22 8.29
CA LEU A 156 -4.04 15.74 7.16
C LEU A 156 -5.41 16.40 7.23
N HIS A 157 -5.76 17.14 6.19
CA HIS A 157 -7.08 17.74 6.01
C HIS A 157 -7.84 16.94 4.96
N ILE A 158 -9.02 16.47 5.34
CA ILE A 158 -9.92 15.70 4.48
C ILE A 158 -11.21 16.48 4.38
N LYS A 159 -11.63 16.81 3.17
CA LYS A 159 -12.89 17.52 2.92
C LYS A 159 -13.86 16.62 2.17
N ASN A 160 -15.05 16.48 2.73
CA ASN A 160 -16.18 15.86 2.06
C ASN A 160 -16.91 16.94 1.25
N GLY A 161 -16.61 17.01 -0.03
CA GLY A 161 -17.28 17.84 -1.01
C GLY A 161 -18.68 17.36 -1.37
N SER A 162 -19.05 16.11 -1.09
CA SER A 162 -20.33 15.53 -1.53
C SER A 162 -21.54 16.05 -0.75
N SER A 163 -22.74 15.76 -1.23
CA SER A 163 -24.00 15.99 -0.50
C SER A 163 -24.39 14.86 0.46
N GLN A 164 -23.56 13.82 0.58
CA GLN A 164 -23.82 12.65 1.41
C GLN A 164 -22.83 12.59 2.56
N ASP A 165 -23.23 11.96 3.66
CA ASP A 165 -22.31 11.65 4.75
C ASP A 165 -21.39 10.51 4.30
N LEU A 166 -20.11 10.60 4.67
CA LEU A 166 -19.09 9.63 4.29
C LEU A 166 -18.46 8.97 5.52
N ASN A 167 -18.15 7.70 5.39
CA ASN A 167 -17.38 6.92 6.35
C ASN A 167 -15.93 6.81 5.86
N ILE A 168 -15.02 7.42 6.63
CA ILE A 168 -13.61 7.59 6.27
C ILE A 168 -12.75 6.52 6.96
N ALA A 169 -11.86 5.89 6.19
CA ALA A 169 -10.73 5.13 6.70
C ALA A 169 -9.44 5.62 6.05
N VAL A 170 -8.35 5.64 6.81
CA VAL A 170 -7.02 6.02 6.28
C VAL A 170 -6.07 4.86 6.49
N LEU A 171 -5.53 4.34 5.39
CA LEU A 171 -4.43 3.38 5.40
C LEU A 171 -3.10 4.11 5.24
N ASN A 172 -2.11 3.76 6.04
CA ASN A 172 -0.72 4.15 5.85
C ASN A 172 -0.01 3.03 5.10
N LEU A 173 0.42 3.32 3.87
CA LEU A 173 1.32 2.46 3.10
C LEU A 173 2.75 2.91 3.43
N ASP A 174 3.47 2.12 4.23
CA ASP A 174 4.73 2.52 4.84
C ASP A 174 5.96 2.08 4.03
N SER A 175 7.08 2.73 4.33
CA SER A 175 8.41 2.53 3.76
C SER A 175 9.03 1.14 4.00
N ASP A 176 8.50 0.36 4.94
CA ASP A 176 8.87 -1.04 5.19
C ASP A 176 7.93 -2.05 4.51
N TRP A 177 7.11 -1.57 3.57
CA TRP A 177 6.14 -2.34 2.79
C TRP A 177 4.96 -2.89 3.61
N SER A 178 4.72 -2.36 4.81
CA SER A 178 3.48 -2.59 5.55
C SER A 178 2.33 -1.70 5.05
N ILE A 179 1.11 -2.16 5.30
CA ILE A 179 -0.12 -1.39 5.13
C ILE A 179 -0.92 -1.53 6.41
N GLU A 180 -1.16 -0.41 7.09
CA GLU A 180 -1.90 -0.39 8.36
C GLU A 180 -3.02 0.64 8.32
N GLN A 181 -4.19 0.28 8.85
CA GLN A 181 -5.25 1.27 9.06
C GLN A 181 -4.90 2.15 10.27
N VAL A 182 -4.60 3.42 10.00
CA VAL A 182 -4.22 4.40 11.03
C VAL A 182 -5.39 5.28 11.48
N VAL A 183 -6.48 5.29 10.71
CA VAL A 183 -7.72 6.01 11.06
C VAL A 183 -8.94 5.15 10.72
N PRO A 184 -9.93 5.08 11.62
CA PRO A 184 -9.85 5.52 13.01
C PRO A 184 -8.82 4.69 13.81
N PRO A 185 -8.28 5.23 14.93
CA PRO A 185 -7.41 4.45 15.81
C PRO A 185 -8.17 3.28 16.43
N ASP A 186 -7.47 2.19 16.77
CA ASP A 186 -8.07 0.93 17.24
C ASP A 186 -9.05 1.07 18.42
N ASN A 187 -8.85 2.08 19.27
CA ASN A 187 -9.69 2.34 20.44
C ASN A 187 -10.97 3.15 20.14
N PHE A 188 -11.24 3.49 18.88
CA PHE A 188 -12.40 4.30 18.49
C PHE A 188 -13.73 3.51 18.49
N GLY A 189 -13.67 2.17 18.36
CA GLY A 189 -14.85 1.31 18.42
C GLY A 189 -15.63 1.15 17.10
N SER A 190 -15.14 1.75 16.00
CA SER A 190 -15.62 1.57 14.63
C SER A 190 -14.43 1.37 13.68
N ASP A 191 -14.65 0.75 12.53
CA ASP A 191 -13.63 0.60 11.47
C ASP A 191 -13.55 1.84 10.56
N THR A 192 -14.45 2.80 10.72
CA THR A 192 -14.49 4.06 9.97
C THR A 192 -14.83 5.24 10.88
N PHE A 193 -14.45 6.44 10.45
CA PHE A 193 -14.80 7.72 11.08
C PHE A 193 -15.88 8.44 10.24
N PRO A 194 -17.04 8.80 10.81
CA PRO A 194 -18.07 9.51 10.06
C PRO A 194 -17.65 10.96 9.77
N LEU A 195 -17.93 11.42 8.56
CA LEU A 195 -17.69 12.78 8.08
C LEU A 195 -18.93 13.28 7.34
N ASP A 196 -19.66 14.19 7.99
CA ASP A 196 -20.90 14.75 7.47
C ASP A 196 -20.69 15.42 6.09
N ALA A 197 -21.77 15.50 5.31
CA ALA A 197 -21.80 16.19 4.03
C ALA A 197 -21.28 17.64 4.14
N LYS A 198 -20.46 18.06 3.18
CA LYS A 198 -19.88 19.41 3.08
C LYS A 198 -19.05 19.83 4.31
N LYS A 199 -18.52 18.87 5.08
CA LYS A 199 -17.66 19.12 6.25
C LYS A 199 -16.22 18.67 6.02
N ASP A 200 -15.38 19.10 6.96
CA ASP A 200 -13.95 18.91 6.97
C ASP A 200 -13.53 18.11 8.21
N LEU A 201 -12.55 17.24 8.03
CA LEU A 201 -11.89 16.47 9.06
C LEU A 201 -10.41 16.83 9.10
N TRP A 202 -9.94 17.23 10.28
CA TRP A 202 -8.54 17.57 10.53
C TRP A 202 -7.91 16.52 11.44
N LEU A 203 -6.86 15.86 10.97
CA LEU A 203 -6.16 14.81 11.71
C LEU A 203 -4.71 15.21 11.89
N VAL A 204 -4.13 14.92 13.05
CA VAL A 204 -2.71 15.16 13.32
C VAL A 204 -1.98 13.84 13.34
N PHE A 205 -0.92 13.77 12.56
CA PHE A 205 0.00 12.64 12.51
C PHE A 205 1.39 13.08 12.96
N THR A 206 2.14 12.14 13.54
CA THR A 206 3.58 12.31 13.81
C THR A 206 4.33 11.47 12.80
N ALA A 207 5.22 12.09 12.01
CA ALA A 207 6.05 11.36 11.06
C ALA A 207 7.08 10.52 11.82
N SER A 208 7.27 9.27 11.42
CA SER A 208 8.26 8.36 11.98
C SER A 208 9.01 7.62 10.89
N LEU A 209 10.25 7.23 11.18
CA LEU A 209 11.02 6.30 10.36
C LEU A 209 11.23 5.01 11.13
N ASN A 210 11.18 3.90 10.40
CA ASN A 210 11.53 2.59 10.96
C ASN A 210 13.02 2.55 11.34
N GLN A 211 13.35 1.72 12.32
CA GLN A 211 14.73 1.64 12.84
C GLN A 211 15.70 1.27 11.71
N GLY A 212 16.77 2.06 11.57
CA GLY A 212 17.80 1.84 10.55
C GLY A 212 17.50 2.47 9.18
N TYR A 213 16.40 3.23 9.05
CA TYR A 213 16.04 3.98 7.86
C TYR A 213 16.50 5.44 8.00
N THR A 214 17.14 5.97 6.95
CA THR A 214 17.55 7.38 6.86
C THR A 214 16.50 8.24 6.14
N GLU A 215 15.70 7.60 5.28
CA GLU A 215 14.61 8.19 4.53
C GLU A 215 13.49 7.14 4.33
N GLY A 216 12.27 7.60 4.12
CA GLY A 216 11.10 6.79 3.86
C GLY A 216 10.06 7.57 3.06
N GLN A 217 9.22 6.85 2.31
CA GLN A 217 8.07 7.44 1.65
C GLN A 217 6.83 6.73 2.17
N ASN A 218 5.88 7.51 2.69
CA ASN A 218 4.61 6.99 3.16
C ASN A 218 3.51 7.54 2.26
N THR A 219 2.57 6.68 1.89
CA THR A 219 1.35 7.10 1.17
C THR A 219 0.16 6.88 2.09
N LEU A 220 -0.49 7.98 2.49
CA LEU A 220 -1.77 7.91 3.16
C LEU A 220 -2.84 7.72 2.09
N LYS A 221 -3.57 6.61 2.17
CA LYS A 221 -4.66 6.28 1.26
C LYS A 221 -5.99 6.39 2.01
N ILE A 222 -6.79 7.36 1.61
CA ILE A 222 -8.03 7.75 2.28
C ILE A 222 -9.19 7.17 1.49
N PHE A 223 -9.86 6.17 2.07
CA PHE A 223 -11.09 5.63 1.53
C PHE A 223 -12.29 6.33 2.17
N ALA A 224 -13.28 6.66 1.36
CA ALA A 224 -14.56 7.18 1.80
C ALA A 224 -15.69 6.35 1.20
N THR A 225 -16.70 6.04 2.01
CA THR A 225 -17.85 5.20 1.63
C THR A 225 -19.15 5.80 2.15
N VAL A 226 -20.26 5.63 1.42
CA VAL A 226 -21.60 6.06 1.92
C VAL A 226 -22.11 5.11 3.00
N GLY A 227 -21.87 3.81 2.83
CA GLY A 227 -22.24 2.75 3.77
C GLY A 227 -21.13 2.37 4.75
N ASN A 228 -21.41 1.39 5.61
CA ASN A 228 -20.38 0.79 6.45
C ASN A 228 -19.47 -0.10 5.60
N ALA A 229 -18.16 0.06 5.78
CA ALA A 229 -17.13 -0.80 5.21
C ALA A 229 -16.01 -1.00 6.23
N SER A 230 -15.31 -2.13 6.15
CA SER A 230 -14.06 -2.35 6.87
C SER A 230 -12.94 -2.41 5.84
N PHE A 231 -11.84 -1.70 6.06
CA PHE A 231 -10.67 -1.72 5.17
C PHE A 231 -9.52 -2.53 5.74
N ARG A 232 -9.70 -3.14 6.92
CA ARG A 232 -8.67 -3.92 7.61
C ARG A 232 -8.25 -5.18 6.86
N PHE A 233 -9.07 -5.68 5.94
CA PHE A 233 -8.69 -6.79 5.07
C PHE A 233 -7.59 -6.40 4.04
N LEU A 234 -7.35 -5.09 3.83
CA LEU A 234 -6.25 -4.56 3.03
C LEU A 234 -4.95 -4.40 3.83
N GLU A 235 -4.97 -4.66 5.15
CA GLU A 235 -3.76 -4.57 5.96
C GLU A 235 -2.73 -5.63 5.53
N LEU A 236 -1.47 -5.21 5.48
CA LEU A 236 -0.32 -6.05 5.22
C LEU A 236 0.72 -5.79 6.31
N ARG A 237 1.26 -6.85 6.91
CA ARG A 237 2.38 -6.71 7.85
C ARG A 237 3.63 -6.22 7.13
N ALA A 238 4.60 -5.72 7.89
CA ALA A 238 5.91 -5.38 7.34
C ALA A 238 6.54 -6.59 6.63
N LEU A 239 7.40 -6.28 5.66
CA LEU A 239 8.11 -7.27 4.87
C LEU A 239 8.83 -8.31 5.76
N ASP A 240 8.80 -9.58 5.32
CA ASP A 240 9.42 -10.73 5.99
C ASP A 240 8.93 -11.06 7.41
N GLN A 241 7.84 -10.44 7.87
CA GLN A 241 7.16 -10.91 9.06
C GLN A 241 6.19 -12.05 8.72
N PRO A 242 6.13 -13.12 9.54
CA PRO A 242 5.22 -14.22 9.27
C PRO A 242 3.76 -13.75 9.31
N PHE A 243 2.99 -14.17 8.31
CA PHE A 243 1.52 -14.05 8.31
C PHE A 243 0.99 -14.92 9.45
N THR A 244 0.74 -14.33 10.61
CA THR A 244 -0.23 -14.90 11.55
C THR A 244 -1.58 -14.39 11.08
N SER A 245 -2.49 -15.29 10.68
CA SER A 245 -3.81 -14.90 10.20
C SER A 245 -4.45 -13.97 11.24
N LEU A 246 -4.55 -12.68 10.92
CA LEU A 246 -5.35 -11.78 11.73
C LEU A 246 -6.77 -12.36 11.70
N ARG A 247 -7.31 -12.63 12.89
CA ARG A 247 -8.69 -13.06 13.09
C ARG A 247 -9.62 -12.00 12.48
N SER A 248 -9.91 -12.10 11.19
CA SER A 248 -11.09 -11.49 10.61
C SER A 248 -12.10 -12.59 10.31
N LYS A 249 -12.65 -13.15 11.40
CA LYS A 249 -14.03 -13.66 11.38
C LYS A 249 -14.89 -12.61 12.06
N ARG A 250 -15.08 -11.48 11.39
CA ARG A 250 -16.28 -10.66 11.59
C ARG A 250 -17.09 -10.78 10.31
N ASN A 251 -18.34 -11.18 10.45
CA ASN A 251 -19.32 -11.12 9.37
C ASN A 251 -19.56 -9.63 9.07
N THR A 252 -18.79 -9.06 8.16
CA THR A 252 -19.08 -7.77 7.54
C THR A 252 -19.72 -8.06 6.18
N THR A 253 -20.87 -7.40 5.93
CA THR A 253 -21.73 -7.59 4.75
C THR A 253 -21.73 -6.31 3.91
N GLY A 254 -20.56 -5.69 3.71
CA GLY A 254 -20.42 -4.44 2.94
C GLY A 254 -20.47 -4.68 1.43
N ILE A 255 -21.02 -3.72 0.68
CA ILE A 255 -21.12 -3.80 -0.80
C ILE A 255 -19.73 -3.80 -1.47
N LEU A 256 -18.76 -3.09 -0.90
CA LEU A 256 -17.36 -3.13 -1.35
C LEU A 256 -16.70 -4.50 -1.10
N GLU A 257 -17.03 -5.16 0.01
CA GLU A 257 -16.54 -6.52 0.29
C GLU A 257 -17.17 -7.52 -0.67
N HIS A 258 -18.44 -7.34 -1.05
CA HIS A 258 -19.06 -8.11 -2.13
C HIS A 258 -18.38 -7.89 -3.49
N LEU A 259 -18.06 -6.65 -3.87
CA LEU A 259 -17.34 -6.36 -5.11
C LEU A 259 -15.92 -6.96 -5.13
N LEU A 260 -15.24 -6.99 -3.98
CA LEU A 260 -13.90 -7.57 -3.86
C LEU A 260 -13.93 -9.10 -3.64
N ALA A 261 -15.02 -9.65 -3.12
CA ALA A 261 -15.28 -11.09 -3.06
C ALA A 261 -15.64 -11.63 -4.45
N ASP A 262 -16.43 -10.90 -5.25
CA ASP A 262 -16.75 -11.26 -6.64
C ASP A 262 -15.51 -11.21 -7.54
N PHE A 263 -14.49 -10.41 -7.18
CA PHE A 263 -13.17 -10.44 -7.81
C PHE A 263 -12.37 -11.73 -7.50
N ASN A 264 -12.78 -12.50 -6.49
CA ASN A 264 -12.11 -13.71 -6.00
C ASN A 264 -12.98 -14.99 -6.07
N ASP A 265 -14.24 -14.91 -6.48
CA ASP A 265 -15.18 -16.04 -6.46
C ASP A 265 -15.60 -16.46 -7.88
N GLU A 266 -15.43 -17.74 -8.22
CA GLU A 266 -15.69 -18.32 -9.55
C GLU A 266 -17.14 -18.80 -9.75
N ASN A 267 -18.10 -18.44 -8.88
CA ASN A 267 -19.49 -18.88 -9.06
C ASN A 267 -20.55 -18.02 -8.32
N PRO A 268 -21.21 -17.06 -9.00
CA PRO A 268 -22.32 -16.33 -8.40
C PRO A 268 -23.61 -17.16 -8.38
N ARG A 269 -24.22 -17.31 -7.19
CA ARG A 269 -25.58 -17.87 -7.02
C ARG A 269 -26.63 -16.79 -7.25
N THR A 270 -27.56 -17.05 -8.16
CA THR A 270 -28.62 -16.12 -8.61
C THR A 270 -29.79 -15.98 -7.62
N ARG A 271 -30.33 -14.76 -7.51
CA ARG A 271 -31.67 -14.43 -7.00
C ARG A 271 -32.40 -13.56 -8.04
N ASP A 272 -33.72 -13.68 -8.14
CA ASP A 272 -34.46 -13.38 -9.38
C ASP A 272 -34.66 -11.91 -9.79
N VAL A 273 -34.60 -10.90 -8.92
CA VAL A 273 -34.50 -9.47 -9.31
C VAL A 273 -33.92 -8.64 -8.16
N LYS A 274 -32.90 -7.80 -8.42
CA LYS A 274 -32.42 -6.73 -7.53
C LYS A 274 -32.20 -5.45 -8.34
N LEU A 275 -32.36 -4.28 -7.71
CA LEU A 275 -31.77 -3.05 -8.22
C LEU A 275 -30.25 -3.23 -8.18
N GLU A 276 -29.61 -3.20 -9.34
CA GLU A 276 -28.16 -3.23 -9.46
C GLU A 276 -27.65 -1.84 -9.13
N VAL A 277 -27.38 -1.61 -7.84
CA VAL A 277 -26.59 -0.44 -7.41
C VAL A 277 -25.16 -0.77 -7.78
N ASP A 278 -24.59 -0.02 -8.71
CA ASP A 278 -23.18 -0.18 -9.06
C ASP A 278 -22.36 0.14 -7.80
N ALA A 279 -21.66 -0.86 -7.28
CA ALA A 279 -20.87 -0.73 -6.07
C ALA A 279 -19.77 0.33 -6.20
N SER A 280 -19.36 0.70 -7.42
CA SER A 280 -18.45 1.81 -7.69
C SER A 280 -19.08 3.20 -7.41
N SER A 281 -20.40 3.31 -7.32
CA SER A 281 -21.07 4.59 -6.99
C SER A 281 -20.96 4.98 -5.51
N GLU A 282 -20.59 4.05 -4.62
CA GLU A 282 -20.71 4.22 -3.16
C GLU A 282 -19.39 4.43 -2.43
N TRP A 283 -18.26 4.50 -3.15
CA TRP A 283 -16.95 4.76 -2.55
C TRP A 283 -16.06 5.64 -3.41
N VAL A 284 -15.07 6.26 -2.79
CA VAL A 284 -14.01 7.02 -3.48
C VAL A 284 -12.72 6.89 -2.69
N VAL A 285 -11.59 7.11 -3.35
CA VAL A 285 -10.28 7.13 -2.72
C VAL A 285 -9.50 8.37 -3.12
N ALA A 286 -8.79 8.93 -2.15
CA ALA A 286 -7.82 10.00 -2.33
C ALA A 286 -6.51 9.62 -1.66
N GLU A 287 -5.41 10.25 -2.07
CA GLU A 287 -4.06 9.87 -1.64
C GLU A 287 -3.25 11.12 -1.26
N ALA A 288 -2.41 10.99 -0.23
CA ALA A 288 -1.42 11.98 0.14
C ALA A 288 -0.07 11.30 0.40
N THR A 289 0.93 11.65 -0.41
CA THR A 289 2.29 11.09 -0.29
C THR A 289 3.19 12.05 0.48
N ILE A 290 3.95 11.51 1.42
CA ILE A 290 4.85 12.26 2.28
C ILE A 290 6.22 11.58 2.29
N HIS A 291 7.26 12.37 2.05
CA HIS A 291 8.64 11.94 2.19
C HIS A 291 9.16 12.28 3.58
N ILE A 292 9.64 11.28 4.31
CA ILE A 292 10.14 11.41 5.68
C ILE A 292 11.65 11.26 5.65
N ILE A 293 12.36 12.24 6.22
CA ILE A 293 13.82 12.21 6.33
C ILE A 293 14.26 12.18 7.80
N GLN A 294 15.41 11.57 8.06
CA GLN A 294 16.01 11.60 9.39
C GLN A 294 16.30 13.05 9.83
N ASN A 295 16.20 13.29 11.13
CA ASN A 295 16.28 14.61 11.73
C ASN A 295 17.65 15.28 11.56
#